data_AF-A0A9E2U0F1-F1
#
_entry.id   AF-A0A9E2U0F1-F1
#
_cell.length_a   1.000
_cell.length_b   1.000
_cell.length_c   1.000
_cell.angle_alpha   90.00
_cell.angle_beta   90.00
_cell.angle_gamma   90.00
#
_symmetry.space_group_name_H-M   'P 1'
#
loop_
_entity.id
_entity.type
_entity.pdbx_description
1 polymer ?
#
loop_
_entity_poly.entity_id
_entity_poly.type
_entity_poly.pdbx_seq_one_letter_code
_entity_poly.pdbx_strand_id
1 'polypeptide(L)'
;EGDPKLRNLRRDPRCVFLVFEAAPPFHGLEVRGEAELVDRDVAAARADIAGRYLGAEAGVRFAAERTKPGVLVRLTAKPREWDLGAMIPS
;
A
#
# COMPACT_ATOMS: atom_id res chain seq x y z
N GLU A 1 -0.02 -7.11 -18.00
CA GLU A 1 1.41 -6.85 -18.25
C GLU A 1 1.65 -5.37 -18.48
N GLY A 2 2.88 -4.90 -18.25
CA GLY A 2 3.27 -3.53 -18.58
C GLY A 2 3.24 -2.52 -17.43
N ASP A 3 2.90 -2.92 -16.20
CA ASP A 3 2.97 -2.01 -15.05
C ASP A 3 4.45 -1.58 -14.80
N PRO A 4 4.79 -0.29 -14.98
CA PRO A 4 6.16 0.19 -14.82
C PRO A 4 6.71 0.00 -13.40
N LYS A 5 5.85 0.05 -12.38
CA LYS A 5 6.24 -0.15 -10.98
C LYS A 5 6.62 -1.61 -10.76
N LEU A 6 5.83 -2.56 -11.26
CA LEU A 6 6.17 -3.98 -11.17
C LEU A 6 7.45 -4.31 -11.95
N ARG A 7 7.66 -3.70 -13.12
CA ARG A 7 8.93 -3.86 -13.86
C ARG A 7 10.11 -3.35 -13.04
N ASN A 8 9.98 -2.18 -12.41
CA ASN A 8 11.04 -1.61 -11.59
C ASN A 8 11.32 -2.49 -10.37
N LEU A 9 10.29 -2.95 -9.66
CA LEU A 9 10.44 -3.83 -8.48
C LEU A 9 11.03 -5.20 -8.82
N ARG A 10 10.75 -5.75 -10.01
CA ARG A 10 11.41 -6.98 -10.48
C ARG A 10 12.91 -6.78 -10.76
N ARG A 11 13.28 -5.59 -11.23
CA ARG A 11 14.69 -5.25 -11.50
C ARG A 11 15.45 -4.92 -10.21
N ASP A 12 14.81 -4.22 -9.30
CA ASP A 12 15.36 -3.77 -8.03
C ASP A 12 14.24 -3.73 -6.98
N PRO A 13 14.22 -4.64 -6.00
CA PRO A 13 13.12 -4.74 -5.04
C PRO A 13 13.12 -3.61 -4.02
N ARG A 14 14.18 -2.80 -3.95
CA ARG A 14 14.28 -1.70 -2.98
C ARG A 14 13.26 -0.63 -3.31
N CYS A 15 12.41 -0.31 -2.34
CA CYS A 15 11.42 0.76 -2.48
C CYS A 15 11.17 1.49 -1.16
N VAL A 16 10.46 2.61 -1.28
CA VAL A 16 10.01 3.44 -0.16
C VAL A 16 8.50 3.65 -0.31
N PHE A 17 7.76 3.41 0.77
CA PHE A 17 6.36 3.73 0.90
C PHE A 17 6.20 4.88 1.90
N LEU A 18 5.58 5.98 1.45
CA LEU A 18 5.42 7.20 2.22
C LEU A 18 3.93 7.51 2.36
N VAL A 19 3.48 7.75 3.58
CA VAL A 19 2.16 8.31 3.88
C VAL A 19 2.37 9.55 4.73
N PHE A 20 1.73 10.65 4.38
CA PHE A 20 1.78 11.87 5.16
C PHE A 20 0.47 12.64 5.08
N GLU A 21 0.13 13.33 6.15
CA GLU A 21 -0.97 14.26 6.22
C GLU A 21 -0.55 15.61 5.65
N ALA A 22 -1.35 16.17 4.75
CA ALA A 22 -1.08 17.47 4.14
C ALA A 22 -1.51 18.67 5.01
N ALA A 23 -2.15 18.40 6.14
CA ALA A 23 -2.58 19.40 7.12
C ALA A 23 -1.75 19.30 8.40
N PRO A 24 -1.57 20.40 9.14
CA PRO A 24 -1.01 20.36 10.48
C PRO A 24 -1.70 19.30 11.37
N PRO A 25 -0.95 18.52 12.15
CA PRO A 25 0.47 18.67 12.44
C PRO A 25 1.41 17.86 11.52
N PHE A 26 1.00 17.59 10.28
CA PHE A 26 1.80 16.93 9.24
C PHE A 26 2.36 15.56 9.66
N HIS A 27 1.54 14.75 10.35
CA HIS A 27 1.90 13.38 10.69
C HIS A 27 2.30 12.58 9.45
N GLY A 28 3.17 11.61 9.63
CA GLY A 28 3.41 10.65 8.56
C GLY A 28 4.34 9.52 8.96
N LEU A 29 4.51 8.61 8.00
CA LEU A 29 5.39 7.46 8.12
C LEU A 29 6.08 7.16 6.79
N GLU A 30 7.32 6.69 6.92
CA GLU A 30 8.14 6.16 5.83
C GLU A 30 8.46 4.69 6.14
N VAL A 31 8.20 3.82 5.18
CA VAL A 31 8.66 2.43 5.21
C VAL A 31 9.67 2.26 4.08
N ARG A 32 10.93 1.99 4.42
CA ARG A 32 11.99 1.66 3.47
C ARG A 32 12.35 0.19 3.60
N GLY A 33 12.42 -0.53 2.48
CA GLY A 33 12.78 -1.93 2.48
C GLY A 33 12.80 -2.55 1.09
N GLU A 34 12.88 -3.87 1.04
CA GLU A 34 12.77 -4.66 -0.18
C GLU A 34 11.36 -5.22 -0.29
N ALA A 35 10.71 -5.02 -1.44
CA ALA A 35 9.38 -5.54 -1.69
C ALA A 35 9.43 -6.97 -2.23
N GLU A 36 8.57 -7.82 -1.69
CA GLU A 36 8.27 -9.14 -2.22
C GLU A 36 7.09 -9.02 -3.19
N LEU A 37 7.26 -9.52 -4.42
CA LEU A 37 6.18 -9.65 -5.39
C LEU A 37 5.56 -11.04 -5.25
N VAL A 38 4.30 -11.08 -4.82
CA VAL A 38 3.59 -12.34 -4.56
C VAL A 38 2.57 -12.59 -5.66
N ASP A 39 2.93 -13.49 -6.56
CA ASP A 39 2.10 -13.95 -7.68
C ASP A 39 1.25 -15.16 -7.25
N ARG A 40 0.25 -14.93 -6.39
CA ARG A 40 -0.72 -15.96 -5.94
C ARG A 40 -2.15 -15.43 -6.02
N ASP A 41 -3.14 -16.21 -5.60
CA ASP A 41 -4.51 -15.72 -5.50
C ASP A 41 -4.57 -14.46 -4.60
N VAL A 42 -4.96 -13.34 -5.21
CA VAL A 42 -5.07 -12.03 -4.57
C VAL A 42 -6.51 -11.67 -4.21
N ALA A 43 -7.50 -12.54 -4.47
CA ALA A 43 -8.91 -12.22 -4.29
C ALA A 43 -9.23 -11.76 -2.86
N ALA A 44 -8.71 -12.49 -1.85
CA ALA A 44 -8.89 -12.14 -0.45
C ALA A 44 -8.26 -10.78 -0.09
N ALA A 45 -7.01 -10.54 -0.53
CA ALA A 45 -6.34 -9.27 -0.29
C ALA A 45 -7.05 -8.09 -1.00
N ARG A 46 -7.56 -8.33 -2.22
CA ARG A 46 -8.33 -7.36 -2.99
C ARG A 46 -9.63 -7.01 -2.29
N ALA A 47 -10.34 -8.00 -1.74
CA ALA A 47 -11.57 -7.79 -0.98
C ALA A 47 -11.30 -7.02 0.32
N ASP A 48 -10.27 -7.39 1.08
CA ASP A 48 -9.88 -6.68 2.31
C ASP A 48 -9.52 -5.22 2.04
N ILE A 49 -8.66 -4.96 1.04
CA ILE A 49 -8.27 -3.61 0.66
C ILE A 49 -9.48 -2.80 0.18
N ALA A 50 -10.31 -3.36 -0.71
CA ALA A 50 -11.50 -2.68 -1.20
C ALA A 50 -12.51 -2.42 -0.07
N GLY A 51 -12.63 -3.34 0.89
CA GLY A 51 -13.51 -3.21 2.05
C GLY A 51 -13.19 -2.00 2.94
N ARG A 52 -11.92 -1.59 3.02
CA ARG A 52 -11.51 -0.37 3.74
C ARG A 52 -12.08 0.92 3.14
N TYR A 53 -12.44 0.90 1.84
CA TYR A 53 -12.97 2.06 1.12
C TYR A 53 -14.47 1.96 0.83
N LEU A 54 -14.97 0.75 0.55
CA LEU A 54 -16.33 0.52 0.06
C LEU A 54 -17.24 -0.13 1.12
N GLY A 55 -16.69 -0.59 2.23
CA GLY A 55 -17.35 -1.49 3.17
C GLY A 55 -17.19 -2.96 2.79
N ALA A 56 -17.28 -3.86 3.77
CA ALA A 56 -16.90 -5.28 3.62
C ALA A 56 -17.65 -5.99 2.47
N GLU A 57 -18.97 -5.86 2.40
CA GLU A 57 -19.80 -6.53 1.38
C GLU A 57 -19.49 -6.02 -0.03
N ALA A 58 -19.41 -4.70 -0.20
CA ALA A 58 -19.07 -4.09 -1.48
C ALA A 58 -17.62 -4.41 -1.89
N GLY A 59 -16.71 -4.59 -0.93
CA GLY A 59 -15.34 -5.05 -1.18
C GLY A 59 -15.28 -6.47 -1.75
N VAL A 60 -16.09 -7.38 -1.21
CA VAL A 60 -16.22 -8.76 -1.74
C VAL A 60 -16.76 -8.73 -3.17
N ARG A 61 -17.83 -7.97 -3.42
CA ARG A 61 -18.39 -7.83 -4.78
C ARG A 61 -17.37 -7.24 -5.75
N PHE A 62 -16.67 -6.18 -5.34
CA PHE A 62 -15.60 -5.56 -6.13
C PHE A 62 -14.49 -6.55 -6.48
N ALA A 63 -14.10 -7.43 -5.54
CA ALA A 63 -13.07 -8.43 -5.80
C ALA A 63 -13.54 -9.52 -6.78
N ALA A 64 -14.80 -9.96 -6.66
CA ALA A 64 -15.40 -10.99 -7.50
C ALA A 64 -15.54 -10.57 -8.97
N GLU A 65 -15.82 -9.28 -9.23
CA GLU A 65 -15.92 -8.72 -10.59
C GLU A 65 -14.58 -8.67 -11.35
N ARG A 66 -13.46 -8.98 -10.69
CA ARG A 66 -12.11 -8.80 -11.24
C ARG A 66 -11.46 -10.14 -11.59
N THR A 67 -11.54 -10.51 -12.86
CA THR A 67 -11.01 -11.77 -13.41
C THR A 67 -9.50 -11.73 -13.74
N LYS A 68 -8.90 -10.54 -13.78
CA LYS A 68 -7.46 -10.41 -14.08
C LYS A 68 -6.60 -10.86 -12.89
N PRO A 69 -5.57 -11.70 -13.12
CA PRO A 69 -4.54 -11.96 -12.13
C PRO A 69 -3.94 -10.65 -11.62
N GLY A 70 -3.67 -10.60 -10.32
CA GLY A 70 -2.98 -9.47 -9.69
C GLY A 70 -1.69 -9.93 -9.04
N VAL A 71 -0.82 -8.97 -8.78
CA VAL A 71 0.42 -9.17 -8.00
C VAL A 71 0.25 -8.44 -6.68
N LEU A 72 0.45 -9.12 -5.56
CA LEU A 72 0.51 -8.45 -4.27
C LEU A 72 1.93 -7.97 -4.04
N VAL A 73 2.10 -6.66 -3.81
CA VAL A 73 3.38 -6.08 -3.41
C VAL A 73 3.41 -6.06 -1.88
N ARG A 74 4.24 -6.92 -1.28
CA ARG A 74 4.42 -6.97 0.18
C ARG A 74 5.68 -6.23 0.56
N LEU A 75 5.55 -5.26 1.47
CA LEU A 75 6.67 -4.55 2.08
C LEU A 75 6.64 -4.80 3.59
N THR A 76 7.62 -5.51 4.10
CA THR A 76 7.73 -5.85 5.53
C THR A 76 8.96 -5.19 6.11
N ALA A 77 8.78 -4.00 6.66
CA ALA A 77 9.82 -3.25 7.36
C ALA A 77 9.20 -2.38 8.46
N LYS A 78 9.99 -2.03 9.47
CA LYS A 78 9.54 -1.15 10.55
C LYS A 78 9.37 0.27 10.00
N PRO A 79 8.21 0.93 10.20
CA PRO A 79 8.03 2.31 9.80
C PRO A 79 8.89 3.26 10.65
N ARG A 80 9.39 4.30 10.01
CA ARG A 80 9.84 5.53 10.67
C ARG A 80 8.65 6.49 10.67
N GLU A 81 8.22 6.89 11.85
CA GLU A 81 7.08 7.79 12.05
C GLU A 81 7.54 9.18 12.46
N TRP A 82 6.73 10.19 12.17
CA TRP A 82 6.91 11.55 12.69
C TRP A 82 5.58 12.23 12.99
N ASP A 83 5.68 13.21 13.89
CA ASP A 83 4.63 14.15 14.28
C ASP A 83 5.30 15.51 14.49
N LEU A 84 4.86 16.54 13.76
CA LEU A 84 5.44 17.88 13.86
C LEU A 84 4.65 18.79 14.82
N GLY A 85 3.68 18.25 15.57
CA GLY A 85 2.82 19.03 16.46
C GLY A 85 3.60 19.82 17.50
N ALA A 86 4.68 19.24 18.05
CA ALA A 86 5.56 19.92 19.00
C ALA A 86 6.36 21.10 18.38
N MET A 87 6.40 21.22 17.06
CA MET A 87 7.11 22.28 16.34
C MET A 87 6.17 23.37 15.79
N ILE A 88 4.86 23.19 15.88
CA ILE A 88 3.86 24.11 15.34
C ILE A 88 3.28 24.95 16.49
N PRO A 89 3.31 26.29 16.40
CA PRO A 89 2.66 27.14 17.38
C PRO A 89 1.16 26.87 17.44
N SER A 90 0.65 26.71 18.66
CA SER A 90 -0.78 26.53 18.98
C SER A 90 -1.62 27.76 18.68
#